data_AF-A0A945F4U0-F1
#
_entry.id   AF-A0A945F4U0-F1
#
_cell.length_a   1.000
_cell.length_b   1.000
_cell.length_c   1.000
_cell.angle_alpha   90.00
_cell.angle_beta   90.00
_cell.angle_gamma   90.00
#
_symmetry.space_group_name_H-M   'P 1'
#
loop_
_entity.id
_entity.type
_entity.pdbx_description
1 polymer ?
#
loop_
_entity_poly.entity_id
_entity_poly.type
_entity_poly.pdbx_seq_one_letter_code
_entity_poly.pdbx_strand_id
1 'polypeptide(L)'
;MKAVILAGGGGTRLHPLSTPERPKQFLDLVSDVTMLEETIDRLDFLTPEDIYIAINKLHLDLTKELCPQIPEKNIIIEPDLRDTASCIGFAAAIIEKRHPGEVMAIIYADHLINNKEEFQEKLHVANELSEEGFLNIVEVTATEPNTNYGYVKLGSLFKKIDQTEVYELDSFTEKPDKET
;
A
#
# COMPACT_ATOMS: atom_id res chain seq x y z
N MET A 1 1.83 14.00 -4.95
CA MET A 1 2.00 12.79 -4.10
C MET A 1 2.90 11.78 -4.79
N LYS A 2 3.65 10.98 -4.03
CA LYS A 2 4.32 9.75 -4.51
C LYS A 2 3.63 8.52 -3.90
N ALA A 3 3.41 7.49 -4.70
CA ALA A 3 2.90 6.21 -4.22
C ALA A 3 4.05 5.23 -4.03
N VAL A 4 4.14 4.61 -2.87
CA VAL A 4 5.09 3.53 -2.58
C VAL A 4 4.32 2.24 -2.37
N ILE A 5 4.49 1.31 -3.30
CA ILE A 5 3.92 -0.03 -3.27
C ILE A 5 4.88 -0.95 -2.50
N LEU A 6 4.41 -1.54 -1.40
CA LEU A 6 5.15 -2.51 -0.60
C LEU A 6 4.96 -3.91 -1.18
N ALA A 7 6.02 -4.47 -1.76
CA ALA A 7 6.05 -5.75 -2.46
C ALA A 7 7.21 -6.66 -1.98
N GLY A 8 7.72 -6.45 -0.76
CA GLY A 8 8.79 -7.25 -0.17
C GLY A 8 8.35 -8.55 0.53
N GLY A 9 7.04 -8.78 0.69
CA GLY A 9 6.50 -9.94 1.41
C GLY A 9 6.80 -11.27 0.72
N GLY A 10 7.28 -12.27 1.47
CA GLY A 10 7.57 -13.61 0.95
C GLY A 10 6.37 -14.57 0.92
N GLY A 11 5.27 -14.24 1.62
CA GLY A 11 4.00 -14.97 1.63
C GLY A 11 4.09 -16.50 1.66
N THR A 12 4.22 -17.13 2.84
CA THR A 12 4.33 -18.60 2.96
C THR A 12 2.98 -19.33 3.02
N ARG A 13 1.88 -18.61 3.26
CA ARG A 13 0.54 -19.17 3.53
C ARG A 13 -0.15 -19.76 2.30
N LEU A 14 0.30 -19.42 1.09
CA LEU A 14 -0.29 -19.88 -0.16
C LEU A 14 0.50 -21.00 -0.83
N HIS A 15 1.44 -21.63 -0.13
CA HIS A 15 2.15 -22.79 -0.66
C HIS A 15 1.14 -23.90 -1.06
N PRO A 16 1.28 -24.55 -2.24
CA PRO A 16 2.40 -24.48 -3.18
C PRO A 16 2.30 -23.40 -4.27
N LEU A 17 1.24 -22.58 -4.27
CA LEU A 17 1.05 -21.54 -5.29
C LEU A 17 2.13 -20.45 -5.20
N SER A 18 2.46 -20.02 -3.98
CA SER A 18 3.54 -19.07 -3.72
C SER A 18 4.85 -19.79 -3.37
N THR A 19 5.95 -19.35 -3.98
CA THR A 19 7.31 -19.79 -3.65
C THR A 19 8.16 -18.60 -3.19
N PRO A 20 9.34 -18.82 -2.58
CA PRO A 20 10.25 -17.74 -2.25
C PRO A 20 10.63 -16.86 -3.46
N GLU A 21 10.77 -17.46 -4.64
CA GLU A 21 11.11 -16.78 -5.90
C GLU A 21 9.91 -16.06 -6.50
N ARG A 22 8.69 -16.55 -6.27
CA ARG A 22 7.44 -15.97 -6.78
C ARG A 22 6.38 -15.89 -5.66
N PRO A 23 6.49 -14.88 -4.77
CA PRO A 23 5.53 -14.69 -3.70
C PRO A 23 4.19 -14.15 -4.22
N LYS A 24 3.20 -14.11 -3.33
CA LYS A 24 1.79 -13.81 -3.60
C LYS A 24 1.56 -12.63 -4.56
N GLN A 25 2.25 -11.52 -4.36
CA GLN A 25 2.08 -10.30 -5.15
C GLN A 25 2.47 -10.45 -6.63
N PHE A 26 3.26 -11.47 -6.99
CA PHE A 26 3.64 -11.79 -8.37
C PHE A 26 2.82 -12.96 -8.96
N LEU A 27 1.66 -13.27 -8.36
CA LEU A 27 0.74 -14.29 -8.81
C LEU A 27 -0.56 -13.65 -9.33
N ASP A 28 -1.14 -14.30 -10.32
CA ASP A 28 -2.44 -14.05 -10.98
C ASP A 28 -3.57 -14.78 -10.24
N LEU A 29 -3.79 -14.42 -8.96
CA LEU A 29 -4.70 -15.15 -8.07
C LEU A 29 -6.19 -14.85 -8.29
N VAL A 30 -6.49 -13.66 -8.77
CA VAL A 30 -7.83 -13.06 -8.75
C VAL A 30 -8.25 -12.49 -10.10
N SER A 31 -7.30 -12.34 -11.03
CA SER A 31 -7.49 -11.90 -12.42
C SER A 31 -6.42 -12.52 -13.33
N ASP A 32 -6.38 -12.09 -14.60
CA ASP A 32 -5.42 -12.55 -15.60
C ASP A 32 -4.04 -11.86 -15.49
N VAL A 33 -3.85 -10.95 -14.54
CA VAL A 33 -2.57 -10.25 -14.27
C VAL A 33 -2.16 -10.44 -12.81
N THR A 34 -0.90 -10.15 -12.49
CA THR A 34 -0.41 -10.30 -11.10
C THR A 34 -1.03 -9.23 -10.18
N MET A 35 -1.12 -9.53 -8.88
CA MET A 35 -1.64 -8.55 -7.90
C MET A 35 -0.84 -7.24 -7.87
N LEU A 36 0.47 -7.30 -8.16
CA LEU A 36 1.32 -6.12 -8.29
C LEU A 36 0.91 -5.27 -9.51
N GLU A 37 0.67 -5.90 -10.67
CA GLU A 37 0.17 -5.22 -11.86
C GLU A 37 -1.20 -4.59 -11.59
N GLU A 38 -2.14 -5.32 -10.98
CA GLU A 38 -3.44 -4.76 -10.58
C GLU A 38 -3.29 -3.54 -9.66
N THR A 39 -2.34 -3.60 -8.72
CA THR A 39 -2.09 -2.51 -7.78
C THR A 39 -1.57 -1.27 -8.50
N ILE A 40 -0.72 -1.43 -9.52
CA ILE A 40 -0.22 -0.34 -10.35
C ILE A 40 -1.36 0.23 -11.21
N ASP A 41 -2.19 -0.63 -11.81
CA ASP A 41 -3.31 -0.21 -12.66
C ASP A 41 -4.40 0.56 -11.89
N ARG A 42 -4.54 0.33 -10.58
CA ARG A 42 -5.38 1.15 -9.69
C ARG A 42 -4.84 2.56 -9.48
N LEU A 43 -3.58 2.82 -9.81
CA LEU A 43 -2.90 4.11 -9.67
C LEU A 43 -2.74 4.86 -11.00
N ASP A 44 -3.58 4.55 -12.01
CA ASP A 44 -3.52 5.17 -13.34
C ASP A 44 -3.80 6.68 -13.39
N PHE A 45 -4.26 7.27 -12.29
CA PHE A 45 -4.32 8.72 -12.10
C PHE A 45 -2.94 9.36 -11.81
N LEU A 46 -1.92 8.55 -11.52
CA LEU A 46 -0.52 8.96 -11.34
C LEU A 46 0.31 8.63 -12.57
N THR A 47 1.39 9.37 -12.77
CA THR A 47 2.40 9.00 -13.76
C THR A 47 3.30 7.88 -13.21
N PRO A 48 3.86 6.99 -14.05
CA PRO A 48 4.80 5.96 -13.57
C PRO A 48 6.00 6.52 -12.77
N GLU A 49 6.39 7.75 -13.04
CA GLU A 49 7.44 8.52 -12.37
C GLU A 49 7.12 8.84 -10.90
N ASP A 50 5.84 8.83 -10.55
CA ASP A 50 5.32 9.05 -9.19
C ASP A 50 5.07 7.74 -8.42
N ILE A 51 5.21 6.59 -9.08
CA ILE A 51 5.02 5.26 -8.49
C ILE A 51 6.38 4.63 -8.19
N TYR A 52 6.52 4.14 -6.96
CA TYR A 52 7.69 3.44 -6.43
C TYR A 52 7.29 2.05 -5.96
N ILE A 53 8.19 1.08 -6.10
CA ILE A 53 7.96 -0.29 -5.65
C ILE A 53 9.09 -0.70 -4.72
N ALA A 54 8.77 -0.98 -3.47
CA ALA A 54 9.71 -1.51 -2.48
C ALA A 54 9.68 -3.04 -2.53
N ILE A 55 10.83 -3.66 -2.81
CA ILE A 55 10.97 -5.11 -3.03
C ILE A 55 12.17 -5.69 -2.30
N ASN A 56 12.17 -7.01 -2.13
CA ASN A 56 13.40 -7.74 -1.86
C ASN A 56 14.27 -7.81 -3.13
N LYS A 57 15.60 -7.77 -2.96
CA LYS A 57 16.57 -7.91 -4.07
C LYS A 57 16.33 -9.14 -4.94
N LEU A 58 15.85 -10.24 -4.36
CA LEU A 58 15.54 -11.48 -5.08
C LEU A 58 14.52 -11.27 -6.21
N HIS A 59 13.60 -10.32 -6.06
CA HIS A 59 12.49 -10.10 -6.99
C HIS A 59 12.74 -8.96 -7.99
N LEU A 60 13.97 -8.43 -8.07
CA LEU A 60 14.31 -7.30 -8.93
C LEU A 60 14.01 -7.58 -10.40
N ASP A 61 14.54 -8.69 -10.93
CA ASP A 61 14.40 -9.01 -12.35
C ASP A 61 12.92 -9.28 -12.71
N LEU A 62 12.20 -9.99 -11.84
CA LEU A 62 10.78 -10.25 -11.99
C LEU A 62 9.94 -8.96 -11.96
N THR A 63 10.28 -8.02 -11.08
CA THR A 63 9.60 -6.71 -11.01
C THR A 63 9.84 -5.90 -12.26
N LYS A 64 11.06 -5.92 -12.83
CA LYS A 64 11.37 -5.23 -14.08
C LYS A 64 10.64 -5.84 -15.28
N GLU A 65 10.48 -7.16 -15.30
CA GLU A 65 9.75 -7.87 -16.35
C GLU A 65 8.25 -7.53 -16.33
N LEU A 66 7.64 -7.57 -15.14
CA LEU A 66 6.20 -7.33 -14.98
C LEU A 66 5.81 -5.85 -15.01
N CYS A 67 6.73 -4.96 -14.64
CA CYS A 67 6.44 -3.53 -14.50
C CYS A 67 7.41 -2.66 -15.32
N PRO A 68 7.57 -2.89 -16.65
CA PRO A 68 8.54 -2.17 -17.47
C PRO A 68 8.24 -0.67 -17.62
N GLN A 69 7.01 -0.25 -17.33
CA GLN A 69 6.58 1.15 -17.30
C GLN A 69 7.16 1.92 -16.11
N ILE A 70 7.55 1.23 -15.02
CA ILE A 70 8.07 1.86 -13.81
C ILE A 70 9.57 2.14 -14.00
N PRO A 71 10.03 3.40 -13.85
CA PRO A 71 11.44 3.71 -13.99
C PRO A 71 12.29 2.90 -13.01
N GLU A 72 13.40 2.31 -13.45
CA GLU A 72 14.24 1.48 -12.56
C GLU A 72 14.70 2.23 -11.30
N LYS A 73 14.90 3.55 -11.41
CA LYS A 73 15.26 4.41 -10.27
C LYS A 73 14.19 4.42 -9.17
N ASN A 74 12.94 4.08 -9.48
CA ASN A 74 11.81 4.04 -8.56
C ASN A 74 11.61 2.66 -7.92
N ILE A 75 12.39 1.65 -8.33
CA ILE A 75 12.44 0.36 -7.64
C ILE A 75 13.37 0.50 -6.43
N ILE A 76 12.79 0.41 -5.23
CA ILE A 76 13.50 0.48 -3.95
C ILE A 76 13.84 -0.95 -3.53
N ILE A 77 15.12 -1.27 -3.54
CA ILE A 77 15.59 -2.58 -3.08
C ILE A 77 15.83 -2.52 -1.58
N GLU A 78 15.05 -3.26 -0.82
CA GLU A 78 15.25 -3.42 0.62
C GLU A 78 16.53 -4.24 0.88
N PRO A 79 17.41 -3.80 1.80
CA PRO A 79 18.64 -4.50 2.09
C PRO A 79 18.41 -5.81 2.84
N ASP A 80 17.33 -5.90 3.62
CA ASP A 80 16.96 -7.03 4.45
C ASP A 80 15.45 -6.95 4.77
N LEU A 81 14.81 -8.09 5.04
CA LEU A 81 13.39 -8.13 5.40
C LEU A 81 13.22 -7.70 6.86
N ARG A 82 12.95 -6.41 7.07
CA ARG A 82 12.87 -5.76 8.39
C ARG A 82 11.50 -5.13 8.62
N ASP A 83 10.46 -5.96 8.48
CA ASP A 83 9.06 -5.60 8.77
C ASP A 83 8.57 -4.31 8.08
N THR A 84 7.29 -3.98 8.25
CA THR A 84 6.66 -2.89 7.48
C THR A 84 7.22 -1.52 7.87
N ALA A 85 7.49 -1.29 9.16
CA ALA A 85 7.91 0.01 9.65
C ALA A 85 9.29 0.42 9.09
N SER A 86 10.26 -0.50 9.04
CA SER A 86 11.58 -0.19 8.49
C SER A 86 11.53 0.04 6.97
N CYS A 87 10.69 -0.73 6.26
CA CYS A 87 10.46 -0.52 4.82
C CYS A 87 9.87 0.87 4.55
N ILE A 88 8.82 1.26 5.27
CA ILE A 88 8.19 2.58 5.15
C ILE A 88 9.20 3.68 5.49
N GLY A 89 9.97 3.55 6.58
CA GLY A 89 10.97 4.53 6.96
C GLY A 89 12.09 4.68 5.93
N PHE A 90 12.55 3.58 5.34
CA PHE A 90 13.56 3.60 4.28
C PHE A 90 13.03 4.25 3.00
N ALA A 91 11.81 3.89 2.58
CA ALA A 91 11.16 4.53 1.45
C ALA A 91 10.93 6.03 1.68
N ALA A 92 10.43 6.42 2.85
CA ALA A 92 10.25 7.82 3.24
C ALA A 92 11.55 8.62 3.13
N ALA A 93 12.68 8.09 3.61
CA ALA A 93 13.98 8.74 3.50
C ALA A 93 14.44 8.91 2.05
N ILE A 94 14.13 7.96 1.16
CA ILE A 94 14.43 8.07 -0.27
C ILE A 94 13.55 9.12 -0.94
N ILE A 95 12.24 9.11 -0.65
CA ILE A 95 11.28 10.07 -1.20
C ILE A 95 11.66 11.48 -0.74
N GLU A 96 11.86 11.70 0.56
CA GLU A 96 12.24 13.01 1.10
C GLU A 96 13.55 13.53 0.48
N LYS A 97 14.54 12.66 0.27
CA LYS A 97 15.80 13.07 -0.36
C LYS A 97 15.62 13.51 -1.82
N ARG A 98 14.66 12.94 -2.55
CA ARG A 98 14.46 13.19 -3.99
C ARG A 98 13.38 14.24 -4.26
N HIS A 99 12.37 14.30 -3.40
CA HIS A 99 11.17 15.12 -3.48
C HIS A 99 10.85 15.66 -2.06
N PRO A 100 11.62 16.64 -1.57
CA PRO A 100 11.45 17.15 -0.20
C PRO A 100 10.04 17.67 0.07
N GLY A 101 9.44 17.23 1.18
CA GLY A 101 8.09 17.66 1.60
C GLY A 101 6.93 17.08 0.80
N GLU A 102 7.19 16.16 -0.12
CA GLU A 102 6.14 15.55 -0.94
C GLU A 102 5.35 14.50 -0.15
N VAL A 103 4.02 14.50 -0.29
CA VAL A 103 3.16 13.48 0.32
C VAL A 103 3.51 12.08 -0.21
N MET A 104 3.66 11.12 0.70
CA MET A 104 3.92 9.71 0.38
C MET A 104 2.73 8.84 0.78
N ALA A 105 2.09 8.19 -0.19
CA ALA A 105 1.06 7.18 0.03
C ALA A 105 1.69 5.78 0.11
N ILE A 106 1.30 4.98 1.11
CA ILE A 106 1.75 3.59 1.28
C ILE A 106 0.65 2.64 0.83
N ILE A 107 0.98 1.73 -0.09
CA ILE A 107 0.03 0.79 -0.68
C ILE A 107 0.61 -0.61 -0.63
N TYR A 108 -0.18 -1.62 -0.24
CA TYR A 108 0.27 -3.01 -0.23
C TYR A 108 0.01 -3.68 -1.59
N ALA A 109 1.01 -4.36 -2.14
CA ALA A 109 0.91 -5.02 -3.44
C ALA A 109 -0.01 -6.25 -3.46
N ASP A 110 -0.40 -6.75 -2.29
CA ASP A 110 -1.11 -8.03 -2.14
C ASP A 110 -2.54 -7.87 -1.59
N HIS A 111 -3.10 -6.66 -1.65
CA HIS A 111 -4.50 -6.39 -1.33
C HIS A 111 -5.39 -6.45 -2.58
N LEU A 112 -6.49 -7.21 -2.48
CA LEU A 112 -7.58 -7.17 -3.45
C LEU A 112 -8.50 -6.00 -3.10
N ILE A 113 -8.67 -5.06 -4.03
CA ILE A 113 -9.54 -3.90 -3.93
C ILE A 113 -10.37 -3.86 -5.21
N ASN A 114 -11.68 -4.13 -5.07
CA ASN A 114 -12.60 -4.28 -6.20
C ASN A 114 -13.20 -2.94 -6.68
N ASN A 115 -13.31 -1.96 -5.79
CA ASN A 115 -13.87 -0.65 -6.11
C ASN A 115 -12.71 0.33 -6.35
N LYS A 116 -12.28 0.45 -7.62
CA LYS A 116 -11.15 1.29 -8.01
C LYS A 116 -11.48 2.78 -7.78
N GLU A 117 -12.69 3.20 -8.14
CA GLU A 117 -13.12 4.59 -8.06
C GLU A 117 -13.14 5.07 -6.60
N GLU A 118 -13.72 4.30 -5.68
CA GLU A 118 -13.74 4.63 -4.25
C GLU A 118 -12.31 4.67 -3.66
N PHE A 119 -11.45 3.74 -4.07
CA PHE A 119 -10.04 3.73 -3.65
C PHE A 119 -9.32 5.01 -4.06
N GLN A 120 -9.48 5.43 -5.32
CA GLN A 120 -8.88 6.65 -5.84
C GLN A 120 -9.44 7.90 -5.14
N GLU A 121 -10.75 7.95 -4.92
CA GLU A 121 -11.40 9.06 -4.17
C GLU A 121 -10.81 9.18 -2.76
N LYS A 122 -10.73 8.07 -2.01
CA LYS A 122 -10.15 8.07 -0.65
C LYS A 122 -8.67 8.50 -0.67
N LEU A 123 -7.88 8.11 -1.67
CA LEU A 123 -6.48 8.55 -1.81
C LEU A 123 -6.36 10.05 -2.12
N HIS A 124 -7.23 10.61 -2.97
CA HIS A 124 -7.24 12.04 -3.26
C HIS A 124 -7.56 12.86 -2.01
N VAL A 125 -8.58 12.45 -1.25
CA VAL A 125 -8.96 13.07 0.03
C VAL A 125 -7.84 12.96 1.06
N ALA A 126 -7.19 11.79 1.16
CA ALA A 126 -6.05 11.61 2.04
C ALA A 126 -4.84 12.46 1.62
N ASN A 127 -4.62 12.67 0.31
CA ASN A 127 -3.55 13.54 -0.16
C ASN A 127 -3.79 15.00 0.25
N GLU A 128 -4.99 15.54 0.04
CA GLU A 128 -5.33 16.92 0.45
C GLU A 128 -5.07 17.13 1.95
N LEU A 129 -5.53 16.19 2.79
CA LEU A 129 -5.28 16.22 4.24
C LEU A 129 -3.79 16.08 4.59
N SER A 130 -3.04 15.27 3.85
CA SER A 130 -1.61 15.09 4.10
C SER A 130 -0.81 16.34 3.77
N GLU A 131 -1.23 17.12 2.76
CA GLU A 131 -0.65 18.43 2.44
C GLU A 131 -0.90 19.46 3.56
N GLU A 132 -1.98 19.31 4.32
CA GLU A 132 -2.25 20.09 5.54
C GLU A 132 -1.47 19.60 6.78
N GLY A 133 -0.72 18.50 6.66
CA GLY A 133 0.12 17.93 7.73
C GLY A 133 -0.55 16.82 8.56
N PHE A 134 -1.66 16.25 8.10
CA PHE A 134 -2.31 15.12 8.76
C PHE A 134 -1.71 13.77 8.32
N LEU A 135 -1.64 12.81 9.25
CA LEU A 135 -1.38 11.41 8.93
C LEU A 135 -2.72 10.68 8.77
N ASN A 136 -2.90 10.02 7.63
CA ASN A 136 -4.18 9.43 7.23
C ASN A 136 -4.13 7.90 7.23
N ILE A 137 -5.26 7.27 7.58
CA ILE A 137 -5.49 5.83 7.42
C ILE A 137 -6.73 5.67 6.53
N VAL A 138 -6.60 4.87 5.46
CA VAL A 138 -7.75 4.46 4.65
C VAL A 138 -8.32 3.18 5.25
N GLU A 139 -9.51 3.28 5.82
CA GLU A 139 -10.20 2.15 6.45
C GLU A 139 -11.10 1.39 5.46
N VAL A 140 -11.46 0.16 5.87
CA VAL A 140 -12.56 -0.60 5.29
C VAL A 140 -13.44 -1.13 6.43
N THR A 141 -14.76 -1.09 6.25
CA THR A 141 -15.72 -1.65 7.21
C THR A 141 -15.51 -3.15 7.38
N ALA A 142 -15.19 -3.58 8.59
CA ALA A 142 -15.04 -5.00 8.91
C ALA A 142 -16.39 -5.73 8.80
N THR A 143 -16.41 -6.84 8.08
CA THR A 143 -17.60 -7.70 7.92
C THR A 143 -17.65 -8.85 8.93
N GLU A 144 -16.52 -9.14 9.58
CA GLU A 144 -16.37 -10.18 10.60
C GLU A 144 -15.28 -9.80 11.63
N PRO A 145 -15.34 -10.35 12.87
CA PRO A 145 -14.32 -10.14 13.89
C PRO A 145 -13.08 -11.02 13.63
N ASN A 146 -12.22 -10.57 12.72
CA ASN A 146 -11.01 -11.27 12.31
C ASN A 146 -9.79 -10.77 13.09
N THR A 147 -9.25 -11.62 13.96
CA THR A 147 -8.12 -11.30 14.86
C THR A 147 -6.79 -11.09 14.13
N ASN A 148 -6.74 -11.19 12.80
CA ASN A 148 -5.53 -10.92 12.01
C ASN A 148 -5.47 -9.48 11.48
N TYR A 149 -6.53 -8.68 11.68
CA TYR A 149 -6.58 -7.28 11.24
C TYR A 149 -6.25 -6.31 12.37
N GLY A 150 -5.78 -5.12 11.99
CA GLY A 150 -5.82 -3.95 12.86
C GLY A 150 -7.19 -3.28 12.74
N TYR A 151 -7.73 -2.82 13.87
CA TYR A 151 -9.01 -2.14 13.93
C TYR A 151 -8.81 -0.66 14.27
N VAL A 152 -9.47 0.22 13.51
CA VAL A 152 -9.56 1.65 13.79
C VAL A 152 -10.89 1.96 14.47
N LYS A 153 -10.83 2.69 15.57
CA LYS A 153 -12.02 3.27 16.20
C LYS A 153 -12.18 4.70 15.69
N LEU A 154 -13.27 4.94 14.98
CA LEU A 154 -13.61 6.26 14.47
C LEU A 154 -14.06 7.16 15.64
N GLY A 155 -13.51 8.37 15.68
CA GLY A 155 -13.90 9.44 16.60
C GLY A 155 -14.97 10.33 16.00
N SER A 156 -14.88 11.64 16.25
CA SER A 156 -15.78 12.64 15.68
C SER A 156 -15.70 12.64 14.15
N LEU A 157 -16.80 12.98 13.48
CA LEU A 157 -16.71 13.46 12.10
C LEU A 157 -15.85 14.73 12.08
N PHE A 158 -14.71 14.68 11.40
CA PHE A 158 -13.76 15.78 11.30
C PHE A 158 -14.17 16.75 10.19
N LYS A 159 -14.31 16.24 8.96
CA LYS A 159 -14.77 17.00 7.80
C LYS A 159 -15.39 16.09 6.75
N LYS A 160 -16.09 16.67 5.78
CA LYS A 160 -16.54 15.97 4.57
C LYS A 160 -15.89 16.65 3.37
N ILE A 161 -15.13 15.88 2.58
CA ILE A 161 -14.56 16.33 1.31
C ILE A 161 -15.28 15.57 0.21
N ASP A 162 -15.94 16.29 -0.69
CA ASP A 162 -16.78 15.71 -1.73
C ASP A 162 -17.83 14.72 -1.15
N GLN A 163 -17.75 13.44 -1.51
CA GLN A 163 -18.64 12.39 -0.97
C GLN A 163 -18.01 11.59 0.17
N THR A 164 -16.74 11.85 0.49
CA THR A 164 -15.98 11.11 1.50
C THR A 164 -16.06 11.80 2.87
N GLU A 165 -16.54 11.06 3.86
CA GLU A 165 -16.51 11.47 5.26
C GLU A 165 -15.16 11.15 5.88
N VAL A 166 -14.57 12.14 6.55
CA VAL A 166 -13.29 12.03 7.24
C VAL A 166 -13.55 12.10 8.73
N TYR A 167 -13.08 11.10 9.46
CA TYR A 167 -13.23 10.99 10.90
C TYR A 167 -11.90 11.16 11.60
N GLU A 168 -11.92 11.69 12.82
CA GLU A 168 -10.78 11.64 13.72
C GLU A 168 -10.49 10.17 14.09
N LEU A 169 -9.21 9.83 14.31
CA LEU A 169 -8.83 8.53 14.85
C LEU A 169 -8.88 8.58 16.38
N ASP A 170 -9.81 7.84 16.99
CA ASP A 170 -9.88 7.72 18.46
C ASP A 170 -8.81 6.75 18.96
N SER A 171 -8.75 5.55 18.37
CA SER A 171 -7.73 4.56 18.72
C SER A 171 -7.46 3.57 17.58
N PHE A 172 -6.27 2.98 17.59
CA PHE A 172 -5.89 1.86 16.73
C PHE A 172 -5.51 0.64 17.59
N THR A 173 -6.07 -0.51 17.28
CA THR A 173 -5.78 -1.78 17.97
C THR A 173 -5.28 -2.81 16.97
N GLU A 174 -4.02 -3.19 17.05
CA GLU A 174 -3.41 -4.21 16.19
C GLU A 174 -3.79 -5.62 16.68
N LYS A 175 -4.46 -6.41 15.83
CA LYS A 175 -4.75 -7.84 16.06
C LYS A 175 -5.34 -8.13 17.45
N PRO A 176 -6.55 -7.59 17.75
CA PRO A 176 -7.22 -7.85 19.01
C PRO A 176 -7.48 -9.36 19.21
N ASP A 177 -7.73 -9.75 20.46
CA ASP A 177 -8.30 -11.06 20.73
C ASP A 177 -9.74 -11.16 20.18
N LYS A 178 -10.32 -12.36 20.24
CA LYS A 178 -11.65 -12.62 19.65
C LYS A 178 -12.79 -11.95 20.43
N GLU A 179 -12.58 -11.62 21.71
CA GLU A 179 -13.62 -11.03 22.55
C GLU A 179 -13.70 -9.50 22.40
N THR A 180 -12.56 -8.88 22.09
CA THR A 180 -12.38 -7.44 21.84
C THR A 180 -12.92 -7.02 20.47
#